data_AF-A0A0G0R397-F1
#
_entry.id   AF-A0A0G0R397-F1
#
_cell.length_a   1.000
_cell.length_b   1.000
_cell.length_c   1.000
_cell.angle_alpha   90.00
_cell.angle_beta   90.00
_cell.angle_gamma   90.00
#
_symmetry.space_group_name_H-M   'P 1'
#
loop_
_entity.id
_entity.type
_entity.pdbx_description
1 polymer ?
#
loop_
_entity_poly.entity_id
_entity_poly.type
_entity_poly.pdbx_seq_one_letter_code
_entity_poly.pdbx_strand_id
1 'polypeptide(L)'
;MLETELITFGLKQREAKVYLVTMKMGEASASAIAKRAGLPRLSVYSILERLHKRGVVNYHEKRNVRIYKVAHPDSFLKQCDLELFQIQAKREHIKCLLPRLRSFMATYPEMETMEAGEINFIEDLICFQNICKKLLNDTKEWLIIHDGTLIGLITDLSKYTPVIPYCLIPASRRQISAKNSSLQMKTVFFPDHQLRGPLNVMIMGTVVMFIVQNNQEFLAVEVRNSYVAHTLKSILNLLWNMHRPNH
;
A
#
# COMPACT_ATOMS: atom_id res chain seq x y z
N MET A 1 -12.54 -12.74 13.55
CA MET A 1 -12.39 -11.28 13.72
C MET A 1 -11.06 -10.94 14.40
N LEU A 2 -10.79 -11.21 15.69
CA LEU A 2 -9.47 -10.84 16.26
C LEU A 2 -8.26 -11.59 15.67
N GLU A 3 -8.43 -12.87 15.34
CA GLU A 3 -7.33 -13.67 14.76
C GLU A 3 -6.92 -13.15 13.37
N THR A 4 -7.90 -12.73 12.56
CA THR A 4 -7.64 -12.18 11.23
C THR A 4 -6.89 -10.85 11.33
N GLU A 5 -7.29 -9.94 12.22
CA GLU A 5 -6.57 -8.66 12.41
C GLU A 5 -5.11 -8.83 12.82
N LEU A 6 -4.82 -9.79 13.71
CA LEU A 6 -3.45 -10.10 14.13
C LEU A 6 -2.62 -10.68 12.97
N ILE A 7 -3.25 -11.43 12.07
CA ILE A 7 -2.59 -11.93 10.87
C ILE A 7 -2.29 -10.79 9.91
N THR A 8 -3.23 -9.87 9.71
CA THR A 8 -3.02 -8.65 8.91
C THR A 8 -1.90 -7.79 9.48
N PHE A 9 -1.75 -7.73 10.81
CA PHE A 9 -0.63 -7.07 11.49
C PHE A 9 0.72 -7.77 11.25
N GLY A 10 0.73 -9.01 10.73
CA GLY A 10 1.96 -9.74 10.39
C GLY A 10 2.34 -10.84 11.37
N LEU A 11 1.40 -11.36 12.16
CA LEU A 11 1.57 -12.65 12.85
C LEU A 11 1.22 -13.80 11.90
N LYS A 12 1.95 -14.91 12.01
CA LYS A 12 1.53 -16.14 11.29
C LYS A 12 0.28 -16.72 11.95
N GLN A 13 -0.51 -17.48 11.20
CA GLN A 13 -1.76 -18.06 11.70
C GLN A 13 -1.59 -18.86 13.01
N ARG A 14 -0.54 -19.70 13.10
CA ARG A 14 -0.23 -20.43 14.34
C ARG A 14 0.18 -19.51 15.50
N GLU A 15 0.81 -18.36 15.20
CA GLU A 15 1.24 -17.38 16.21
C GLU A 15 0.05 -16.61 16.75
N ALA A 16 -0.86 -16.15 15.88
CA ALA A 16 -2.11 -15.52 16.28
C ALA A 16 -2.95 -16.45 17.17
N LYS A 17 -3.04 -17.74 16.81
CA LYS A 17 -3.72 -18.75 17.64
C LYS A 17 -3.08 -18.90 19.03
N VAL A 18 -1.76 -19.08 19.10
CA VAL A 18 -1.05 -19.22 20.39
C VAL A 18 -1.17 -17.95 21.23
N TYR A 19 -1.06 -16.77 20.61
CA TYR A 19 -1.24 -15.48 21.27
C TYR A 19 -2.63 -15.36 21.92
N LEU A 20 -3.70 -15.63 21.17
CA LEU A 20 -5.07 -15.57 21.67
C LEU A 20 -5.36 -16.61 22.75
N VAL A 21 -4.81 -17.82 22.62
CA VAL A 21 -4.92 -18.86 23.66
C VAL A 21 -4.24 -18.39 24.94
N THR A 22 -3.04 -17.83 24.84
CA THR A 22 -2.28 -17.30 26.00
C THR A 22 -3.05 -16.14 26.65
N MET A 23 -3.62 -15.23 25.84
CA MET A 23 -4.44 -14.12 26.31
C MET A 23 -5.65 -14.61 27.11
N LYS A 24 -6.39 -15.60 26.58
CA LYS A 24 -7.57 -16.19 27.25
C LYS A 24 -7.23 -16.93 28.54
N MET A 25 -6.01 -17.44 28.66
CA MET A 25 -5.54 -18.11 29.86
C MET A 25 -5.05 -17.14 30.94
N GLY A 26 -4.78 -15.88 30.59
CA GLY A 26 -4.18 -14.88 31.48
C GLY A 26 -2.68 -15.13 31.67
N GLU A 27 -2.32 -16.22 32.35
CA GLU A 27 -0.94 -16.68 32.48
C GLU A 27 -0.88 -18.21 32.52
N ALA A 28 0.10 -18.80 31.82
CA ALA A 28 0.19 -20.25 31.71
C ALA A 28 1.58 -20.74 31.31
N SER A 29 1.92 -21.99 31.66
CA SER A 29 3.13 -22.63 31.15
C SER A 29 3.00 -22.98 29.67
N ALA A 30 4.12 -23.05 28.95
CA ALA A 30 4.12 -23.44 27.54
C ALA A 30 3.44 -24.79 27.28
N SER A 31 3.55 -25.74 28.21
CA SER A 31 2.87 -27.04 28.12
C SER A 31 1.34 -26.90 28.22
N ALA A 32 0.84 -26.04 29.11
CA ALA A 32 -0.59 -25.80 29.25
C ALA A 32 -1.15 -25.07 28.02
N ILE A 33 -0.41 -24.10 27.50
CA ILE A 33 -0.73 -23.39 26.26
C ILE A 33 -0.77 -24.37 25.08
N ALA A 34 0.22 -25.26 24.96
CA ALA A 34 0.27 -26.27 23.90
C ALA A 34 -0.94 -27.20 23.92
N LYS A 35 -1.32 -27.68 25.11
CA LYS A 35 -2.50 -28.52 25.30
C LYS A 35 -3.77 -27.79 24.87
N ARG A 36 -3.94 -26.52 25.26
CA ARG A 36 -5.13 -25.73 24.92
C ARG A 36 -5.18 -25.26 23.47
N ALA A 37 -4.02 -25.00 22.86
CA ALA A 37 -3.92 -24.61 21.45
C ALA A 37 -4.06 -25.79 20.48
N GLY A 38 -3.93 -27.03 20.98
CA GLY A 38 -3.93 -28.24 20.15
C GLY A 38 -2.73 -28.28 19.21
N LEU A 39 -1.56 -27.82 19.67
CA LEU A 39 -0.34 -27.74 18.87
C LEU A 39 0.80 -28.52 19.54
N PRO A 40 1.77 -29.05 18.76
CA PRO A 40 2.93 -29.72 19.32
C PRO A 40 3.72 -28.82 20.27
N ARG A 41 4.19 -29.36 21.40
CA ARG A 41 4.91 -28.60 22.44
C ARG A 41 6.10 -27.82 21.87
N LEU A 42 6.94 -28.46 21.05
CA LEU A 42 8.11 -27.83 20.43
C LEU A 42 7.72 -26.61 19.58
N SER A 43 6.63 -26.72 18.81
CA SER A 43 6.08 -25.61 18.03
C SER A 43 5.64 -24.46 18.92
N VAL A 44 4.97 -24.73 20.04
CA VAL A 44 4.53 -23.68 20.95
C VAL A 44 5.69 -23.00 21.66
N TYR A 45 6.74 -23.73 22.07
CA TYR A 45 7.95 -23.10 22.62
C TYR A 45 8.59 -22.13 21.62
N SER A 46 8.81 -22.56 20.38
CA SER A 46 9.39 -21.68 19.35
C SER A 46 8.49 -20.48 19.02
N ILE A 47 7.17 -20.68 18.99
CA ILE A 47 6.20 -19.60 18.77
C ILE A 47 6.22 -18.59 19.93
N LEU A 48 6.18 -19.06 21.17
CA LEU A 48 6.22 -18.19 22.35
C LEU A 48 7.55 -17.42 22.44
N GLU A 49 8.66 -18.03 22.05
CA GLU A 49 9.95 -17.34 21.97
C GLU A 49 9.94 -16.24 20.90
N ARG A 50 9.38 -16.49 19.72
CA ARG A 50 9.24 -15.46 18.68
C ARG A 50 8.31 -14.33 19.11
N LEU A 51 7.17 -14.65 19.72
CA LEU A 51 6.24 -13.66 20.27
C LEU A 51 6.89 -12.86 21.40
N HIS A 52 7.77 -13.48 22.19
CA HIS A 52 8.54 -12.79 23.22
C HIS A 52 9.60 -11.85 22.64
N LYS A 53 10.36 -12.29 21.63
CA LYS A 53 11.31 -11.43 20.91
C LYS A 53 10.64 -10.22 20.24
N ARG A 54 9.36 -10.37 19.85
CA ARG A 54 8.52 -9.26 19.35
C ARG A 54 7.99 -8.34 20.45
N GLY A 55 8.12 -8.71 21.73
CA GLY A 55 7.64 -7.91 22.86
C GLY A 55 6.14 -8.03 23.15
N VAL A 56 5.42 -8.90 22.45
CA VAL A 56 3.95 -9.05 22.60
C VAL A 56 3.57 -10.14 23.61
N VAL A 57 4.53 -10.97 24.02
CA VAL A 57 4.39 -11.95 25.11
C VAL A 57 5.57 -11.78 26.05
N ASN A 58 5.32 -11.85 27.36
CA ASN A 58 6.35 -11.89 28.38
C ASN A 58 6.31 -13.22 29.12
N TYR A 59 7.41 -13.56 29.79
CA TYR A 59 7.43 -14.68 30.71
C TYR A 59 8.14 -14.29 32.01
N HIS A 60 7.78 -15.01 33.07
CA HIS A 60 8.51 -15.00 34.33
C HIS A 60 8.72 -16.44 34.78
N GLU A 61 9.67 -16.66 35.68
CA GLU A 61 9.94 -17.99 36.22
C GLU A 61 9.22 -18.18 37.55
N LYS A 62 8.48 -19.28 37.67
CA LYS A 62 7.76 -19.68 38.89
C LYS A 62 8.02 -21.15 39.13
N ARG A 63 8.68 -21.49 40.24
CA ARG A 63 9.08 -22.87 40.59
C ARG A 63 9.87 -23.57 39.47
N ASN A 64 10.91 -22.91 38.93
CA ASN A 64 11.71 -23.38 37.78
C ASN A 64 10.94 -23.64 36.47
N VAL A 65 9.72 -23.11 36.35
CA VAL A 65 8.93 -23.22 35.12
C VAL A 65 8.64 -21.82 34.58
N ARG A 66 8.89 -21.61 33.27
CA ARG A 66 8.50 -20.38 32.59
C ARG A 66 6.98 -20.30 32.44
N ILE A 67 6.41 -19.26 33.01
CA ILE A 67 5.00 -18.89 32.91
C ILE A 67 4.90 -17.71 31.95
N TYR A 68 4.17 -17.91 30.86
CA TYR A 68 3.97 -16.94 29.80
C TYR A 68 2.66 -16.18 30.02
N LYS A 69 2.69 -14.89 29.71
CA LYS A 69 1.57 -13.97 29.76
C LYS A 69 1.65 -13.00 28.58
N VAL A 70 0.51 -12.67 27.99
CA VAL A 70 0.44 -11.67 26.93
C VAL A 70 0.78 -10.28 27.51
N ALA A 71 1.62 -9.53 26.80
CA ALA A 71 1.96 -8.17 27.17
C ALA A 71 0.75 -7.24 27.02
N HIS A 72 0.84 -6.00 27.52
CA HIS A 72 -0.24 -5.03 27.31
C HIS A 72 -0.49 -4.82 25.80
N PRO A 73 -1.73 -4.68 25.30
CA PRO A 73 -2.00 -4.51 23.87
C PRO A 73 -1.19 -3.40 23.20
N ASP A 74 -0.87 -2.32 23.93
CA ASP A 74 0.00 -1.24 23.46
C ASP A 74 1.41 -1.69 23.08
N SER A 75 1.82 -2.91 23.44
CA SER A 75 3.10 -3.48 23.03
C SER A 75 3.19 -3.67 21.52
N PHE A 76 2.06 -3.87 20.83
CA PHE A 76 2.02 -3.85 19.37
C PHE A 76 2.34 -2.48 18.80
N LEU A 77 1.81 -1.41 19.41
CA LEU A 77 2.14 -0.03 19.00
C LEU A 77 3.62 0.27 19.24
N LYS A 78 4.15 -0.10 20.41
CA LYS A 78 5.58 0.02 20.70
C LYS A 78 6.46 -0.74 19.72
N GLN A 79 6.01 -1.90 19.24
CA GLN A 79 6.72 -2.66 18.21
C GLN A 79 6.77 -1.86 16.90
N CYS A 80 5.64 -1.30 16.46
CA CYS A 80 5.60 -0.43 15.27
C CYS A 80 6.54 0.78 15.41
N ASP A 81 6.53 1.45 16.56
CA ASP A 81 7.39 2.60 16.81
C ASP A 81 8.88 2.23 16.73
N LEU A 82 9.26 1.08 17.29
CA LEU A 82 10.63 0.56 17.22
C LEU A 82 11.03 0.22 15.77
N GLU A 83 10.14 -0.43 15.02
CA GLU A 83 10.39 -0.77 13.61
C GLU A 83 10.54 0.50 12.75
N LEU A 84 9.69 1.51 12.95
CA LEU A 84 9.81 2.82 12.31
C LEU A 84 11.16 3.47 12.62
N PHE A 85 11.59 3.47 13.87
CA PHE A 85 12.89 4.00 14.27
C PHE A 85 14.05 3.26 13.58
N GLN A 86 14.01 1.93 13.54
CA GLN A 86 15.05 1.13 12.87
C GLN A 86 15.09 1.39 11.36
N ILE A 87 13.93 1.51 10.71
CA ILE A 87 13.84 1.83 9.28
C ILE A 87 14.39 3.23 9.02
N GLN A 88 14.06 4.21 9.86
CA GLN A 88 14.61 5.57 9.76
C GLN A 88 16.13 5.57 9.93
N ALA A 89 16.66 4.87 10.92
CA ALA A 89 18.11 4.75 11.12
C ALA A 89 18.82 4.13 9.91
N LYS A 90 18.26 3.05 9.34
CA LYS A 90 18.77 2.44 8.10
C LYS A 90 18.73 3.42 6.92
N ARG A 91 17.64 4.18 6.78
CA ARG A 91 17.50 5.20 5.73
C ARG A 91 18.56 6.28 5.84
N GLU A 92 18.82 6.82 7.03
CA GLU A 92 19.86 7.83 7.24
C GLU A 92 21.26 7.26 6.98
N HIS A 93 21.52 6.01 7.39
CA HIS A 93 22.77 5.34 7.07
C HIS A 93 22.97 5.21 5.54
N ILE A 94 21.95 4.78 4.81
CA ILE A 94 21.99 4.69 3.35
C ILE A 94 22.21 6.07 2.73
N LYS A 95 21.53 7.12 3.20
CA LYS A 95 21.74 8.50 2.70
C LYS A 95 23.20 8.94 2.82
N CYS A 96 23.87 8.62 3.91
CA CYS A 96 25.30 8.90 4.08
C CYS A 96 26.18 8.09 3.12
N LEU A 97 25.75 6.88 2.74
CA LEU A 97 26.44 6.02 1.77
C LEU A 97 26.17 6.42 0.31
N LEU A 98 25.04 7.08 0.01
CA LEU A 98 24.63 7.42 -1.36
C LEU A 98 25.71 8.16 -2.17
N PRO A 99 26.42 9.19 -1.64
CA PRO A 99 27.47 9.86 -2.40
C PRO A 99 28.58 8.90 -2.86
N ARG A 100 28.99 7.97 -1.99
CA ARG A 100 30.02 6.97 -2.30
C ARG A 100 29.53 5.93 -3.31
N LEU A 101 28.27 5.54 -3.24
CA LEU A 101 27.66 4.65 -4.24
C LEU A 101 27.60 5.33 -5.61
N ARG A 102 27.20 6.61 -5.65
CA ARG A 102 27.16 7.41 -6.89
C ARG A 102 28.55 7.58 -7.50
N SER A 103 29.58 7.86 -6.68
CA SER A 103 30.95 7.97 -7.19
C SER A 103 31.46 6.64 -7.76
N PHE A 104 31.07 5.52 -7.15
CA PHE A 104 31.44 4.19 -7.65
C PHE A 104 30.76 3.86 -8.99
N MET A 105 29.50 4.28 -9.17
CA MET A 105 28.77 4.12 -10.44
C MET A 105 29.36 4.99 -11.56
N ALA A 106 29.82 6.21 -11.25
CA ALA A 106 30.41 7.12 -12.25
C ALA A 106 31.71 6.58 -12.88
N THR A 107 32.37 5.59 -12.26
CA THR A 107 33.54 4.90 -12.82
C THR A 107 33.21 3.89 -13.93
N TYR A 108 31.92 3.63 -14.20
CA TYR A 108 31.43 2.76 -15.27
C TYR A 108 30.56 3.60 -16.23
N PRO A 109 31.13 4.14 -17.34
CA PRO A 109 30.46 5.12 -18.19
C PRO A 109 29.31 4.56 -19.05
N GLU A 110 29.08 3.25 -19.08
CA GLU A 110 28.05 2.65 -19.96
C GLU A 110 26.59 2.93 -19.54
N MET A 111 26.36 3.69 -18.46
CA MET A 111 25.01 4.12 -18.04
C MET A 111 24.86 5.64 -18.02
N GLU A 112 25.45 6.36 -18.97
CA GLU A 112 25.06 7.75 -19.21
C GLU A 112 23.65 7.84 -19.84
N THR A 113 22.68 8.04 -18.95
CA THR A 113 21.61 9.03 -19.07
C THR A 113 20.66 8.95 -20.26
N MET A 114 19.90 7.86 -20.36
CA MET A 114 18.46 8.07 -20.48
C MET A 114 17.95 8.28 -19.04
N GLU A 115 16.92 9.11 -18.81
CA GLU A 115 16.19 9.06 -17.54
C GLU A 115 15.66 7.62 -17.40
N ALA A 116 16.44 6.72 -16.80
CA ALA A 116 16.03 5.35 -16.55
C ALA A 116 14.90 5.46 -15.54
N GLY A 117 13.68 5.51 -16.06
CA GLY A 117 12.49 5.66 -15.25
C GLY A 117 12.40 4.51 -14.26
N GLU A 118 11.90 4.77 -13.06
CA GLU A 118 11.64 3.71 -12.10
C GLU A 118 10.31 3.05 -12.45
N ILE A 119 10.28 1.71 -12.47
CA ILE A 119 9.06 0.93 -12.61
C ILE A 119 8.85 0.12 -11.33
N ASN A 120 7.74 0.36 -10.63
CA ASN A 120 7.40 -0.36 -9.41
C ASN A 120 6.07 -1.10 -9.57
N PHE A 121 6.00 -2.32 -9.06
CA PHE A 121 4.77 -3.11 -8.98
C PHE A 121 4.19 -2.98 -7.57
N ILE A 122 2.93 -2.55 -7.47
CA ILE A 122 2.24 -2.31 -6.20
C ILE A 122 1.01 -3.21 -6.16
N GLU A 123 1.06 -4.25 -5.35
CA GLU A 123 -0.01 -5.26 -5.21
C GLU A 123 -0.95 -4.98 -4.02
N ASP A 124 -0.54 -4.10 -3.11
CA ASP A 124 -1.32 -3.71 -1.93
C ASP A 124 -2.08 -2.39 -2.20
N LEU A 125 -3.41 -2.45 -2.18
CA LEU A 125 -4.30 -1.31 -2.40
C LEU A 125 -4.11 -0.19 -1.36
N ILE A 126 -3.87 -0.53 -0.09
CA ILE A 126 -3.65 0.44 0.97
C ILE A 126 -2.31 1.14 0.75
N CYS A 127 -1.27 0.38 0.40
CA CYS A 127 0.03 0.93 0.01
C CYS A 127 -0.12 1.91 -1.17
N PHE A 128 -0.83 1.49 -2.22
CA PHE A 128 -1.14 2.32 -3.38
C PHE A 128 -1.86 3.62 -3.00
N GLN A 129 -2.90 3.55 -2.17
CA GLN A 129 -3.63 4.72 -1.69
C GLN A 129 -2.71 5.70 -0.95
N ASN A 130 -1.82 5.21 -0.10
CA ASN A 130 -0.87 6.06 0.63
C ASN A 130 0.15 6.72 -0.31
N ILE A 131 0.60 6.02 -1.34
CA ILE A 131 1.46 6.58 -2.39
C ILE A 131 0.72 7.70 -3.13
N CYS A 132 -0.51 7.46 -3.59
CA CYS A 132 -1.32 8.49 -4.25
C CYS A 132 -1.52 9.72 -3.37
N LYS A 133 -1.88 9.55 -2.09
CA LYS A 133 -2.05 10.67 -1.14
C LYS A 133 -0.78 11.51 -1.02
N LYS A 134 0.38 10.86 -0.93
CA LYS A 134 1.66 11.55 -0.87
C LYS A 134 1.94 12.32 -2.17
N LEU A 135 1.78 11.68 -3.32
CA LEU A 135 2.02 12.32 -4.62
C LEU A 135 1.10 13.53 -4.85
N LEU A 136 -0.18 13.43 -4.47
CA LEU A 136 -1.16 14.51 -4.61
C LEU A 136 -0.92 15.71 -3.67
N ASN A 137 -0.04 15.58 -2.68
CA ASN A 137 0.44 16.72 -1.89
C ASN A 137 1.54 17.51 -2.63
N ASP A 138 2.28 16.83 -3.51
CA ASP A 138 3.45 17.38 -4.21
C ASP A 138 3.11 17.91 -5.62
N THR A 139 1.90 17.64 -6.13
CA THR A 139 1.47 18.05 -7.48
C THR A 139 0.08 18.69 -7.46
N LYS A 140 -0.19 19.54 -8.46
CA LYS A 140 -1.52 20.10 -8.74
C LYS A 140 -2.20 19.43 -9.93
N GLU A 141 -1.54 18.45 -10.54
CA GLU A 141 -2.02 17.77 -11.73
C GLU A 141 -2.52 16.37 -11.36
N TRP A 142 -3.78 16.10 -11.68
CA TRP A 142 -4.37 14.78 -11.51
C TRP A 142 -5.25 14.46 -12.73
N LEU A 143 -4.72 13.69 -13.67
CA LEU A 143 -5.42 13.28 -14.89
C LEU A 143 -5.71 11.78 -14.80
N ILE A 144 -6.91 11.38 -15.19
CA ILE A 144 -7.37 10.00 -15.05
C ILE A 144 -8.17 9.60 -16.30
N ILE A 145 -7.88 8.44 -16.85
CA ILE A 145 -8.78 7.74 -17.78
C ILE A 145 -9.16 6.41 -17.14
N HIS A 146 -10.46 6.15 -17.02
CA HIS A 146 -10.93 4.95 -16.34
C HIS A 146 -12.28 4.45 -16.89
N ASP A 147 -12.52 3.15 -16.75
CA ASP A 147 -13.73 2.47 -17.26
C ASP A 147 -14.94 2.52 -16.30
N GLY A 148 -14.82 3.32 -15.23
CA GLY A 148 -15.78 3.43 -14.13
C GLY A 148 -15.37 2.70 -12.84
N THR A 149 -14.50 1.69 -12.92
CA THR A 149 -14.12 0.87 -11.73
C THR A 149 -13.38 1.66 -10.65
N LEU A 150 -12.57 2.65 -11.03
CA LEU A 150 -11.78 3.46 -10.09
C LEU A 150 -12.58 4.53 -9.33
N ILE A 151 -13.87 4.71 -9.59
CA ILE A 151 -14.62 5.85 -9.02
C ILE A 151 -14.59 5.89 -7.49
N GLY A 152 -14.68 4.74 -6.82
CA GLY A 152 -14.63 4.65 -5.37
C GLY A 152 -13.26 5.05 -4.80
N LEU A 153 -12.20 4.64 -5.47
CA LEU A 153 -10.82 5.00 -5.12
C LEU A 153 -10.56 6.50 -5.31
N ILE A 154 -10.98 7.07 -6.44
CA ILE A 154 -10.87 8.50 -6.73
C ILE A 154 -11.67 9.30 -5.68
N THR A 155 -12.85 8.81 -5.32
CA THR A 155 -13.70 9.42 -4.31
C THR A 155 -13.02 9.47 -2.94
N ASP A 156 -12.38 8.36 -2.54
CA ASP A 156 -11.68 8.33 -1.27
C ASP A 156 -10.46 9.25 -1.26
N LEU A 157 -9.64 9.22 -2.33
CA LEU A 157 -8.46 10.07 -2.46
C LEU A 157 -8.80 11.56 -2.46
N SER A 158 -9.92 11.96 -3.09
CA SER A 158 -10.36 13.36 -3.16
C SER A 158 -10.69 13.97 -1.79
N LYS A 159 -10.89 13.17 -0.74
CA LYS A 159 -11.08 13.67 0.63
C LYS A 159 -9.80 14.21 1.26
N TYR A 160 -8.64 13.83 0.73
CA TYR A 160 -7.32 14.12 1.31
C TYR A 160 -6.52 15.14 0.50
N THR A 161 -7.06 15.64 -0.62
CA THR A 161 -6.38 16.63 -1.47
C THR A 161 -7.37 17.66 -2.02
N PRO A 162 -6.98 18.94 -2.13
CA PRO A 162 -7.77 19.94 -2.86
C PRO A 162 -7.62 19.83 -4.39
N VAL A 163 -6.78 18.93 -4.90
CA VAL A 163 -6.53 18.78 -6.33
C VAL A 163 -7.76 18.17 -7.01
N ILE A 164 -8.33 18.90 -7.96
CA ILE A 164 -9.50 18.47 -8.73
C ILE A 164 -9.04 17.50 -9.84
N PRO A 165 -9.54 16.25 -9.87
CA PRO A 165 -9.19 15.31 -10.94
C PRO A 165 -9.89 15.66 -12.26
N TYR A 166 -9.16 15.44 -13.35
CA TYR A 166 -9.65 15.51 -14.73
C TYR A 166 -9.86 14.09 -15.25
N CYS A 167 -11.11 13.67 -15.35
CA CYS A 167 -11.50 12.31 -15.66
C CYS A 167 -12.03 12.16 -17.09
N LEU A 168 -11.46 11.24 -17.85
CA LEU A 168 -12.01 10.72 -19.10
C LEU A 168 -12.70 9.38 -18.82
N ILE A 169 -14.00 9.32 -19.12
CA ILE A 169 -14.83 8.16 -18.77
C ILE A 169 -15.71 7.79 -19.99
N PRO A 170 -15.93 6.49 -20.27
CA PRO A 170 -16.89 6.08 -21.30
C PRO A 170 -18.31 6.64 -21.05
N ALA A 171 -19.00 7.01 -22.12
CA ALA A 171 -20.32 7.63 -22.06
C ALA A 171 -21.37 6.75 -21.36
N SER A 172 -21.34 5.43 -21.54
CA SER A 172 -22.23 4.50 -20.82
C SER A 172 -22.12 4.58 -19.29
N ARG A 173 -20.99 5.05 -18.78
CA ARG A 173 -20.71 5.16 -17.33
C ARG A 173 -21.11 6.51 -16.76
N ARG A 174 -21.76 7.39 -17.52
CA ARG A 174 -22.19 8.73 -17.08
C ARG A 174 -22.99 8.71 -15.78
N GLN A 175 -23.86 7.71 -15.57
CA GLN A 175 -24.64 7.57 -14.34
C GLN A 175 -23.78 7.34 -13.09
N ILE A 176 -22.63 6.68 -13.24
CA ILE A 176 -21.69 6.43 -12.14
C ILE A 176 -21.04 7.74 -11.68
N SER A 177 -20.71 8.63 -12.63
CA SER A 177 -20.25 9.98 -12.34
C SER A 177 -21.36 10.82 -11.67
N ALA A 178 -22.59 10.77 -12.20
CA ALA A 178 -23.72 11.57 -11.69
C ALA A 178 -24.16 11.20 -10.26
N LYS A 179 -24.08 9.92 -9.88
CA LYS A 179 -24.37 9.47 -8.49
C LYS A 179 -23.35 9.98 -7.47
N ASN A 180 -22.21 10.46 -7.94
CA ASN A 180 -21.11 10.99 -7.14
C ASN A 180 -21.01 12.52 -7.28
N SER A 181 -22.15 13.21 -7.44
CA SER A 181 -22.26 14.65 -7.68
C SER A 181 -21.66 15.55 -6.60
N SER A 182 -21.39 15.02 -5.41
CA SER A 182 -20.68 15.73 -4.34
C SER A 182 -19.18 15.90 -4.61
N LEU A 183 -18.61 15.18 -5.59
CA LEU A 183 -17.21 15.31 -5.95
C LEU A 183 -16.98 16.43 -6.96
N GLN A 184 -16.06 17.32 -6.61
CA GLN A 184 -15.50 18.28 -7.56
C GLN A 184 -14.54 17.54 -8.50
N MET A 185 -15.07 17.03 -9.61
CA MET A 185 -14.28 16.45 -10.70
C MET A 185 -14.65 17.13 -12.01
N LYS A 186 -13.67 17.32 -12.88
CA LYS A 186 -13.93 17.70 -14.27
C LYS A 186 -13.99 16.43 -15.08
N THR A 187 -15.13 16.15 -15.70
CA THR A 187 -15.33 14.89 -16.43
C THR A 187 -15.68 15.16 -17.88
N VAL A 188 -14.98 14.48 -18.80
CA VAL A 188 -15.30 14.42 -20.22
C VAL A 188 -15.68 12.98 -20.57
N PHE A 189 -16.75 12.84 -21.35
CA PHE A 189 -17.27 11.54 -21.76
C PHE A 189 -16.89 11.24 -23.21
N PHE A 190 -16.39 10.03 -23.47
CA PHE A 190 -16.05 9.59 -24.83
C PHE A 190 -16.85 8.33 -25.22
N PRO A 191 -17.04 8.04 -26.52
CA PRO A 191 -17.80 6.90 -26.98
C PRO A 191 -17.22 5.55 -26.53
N ASP A 192 -18.07 4.65 -26.04
CA ASP A 192 -17.67 3.35 -25.49
C ASP A 192 -16.86 2.48 -26.46
N HIS A 193 -17.16 2.54 -27.77
CA HIS A 193 -16.46 1.75 -28.79
C HIS A 193 -14.99 2.14 -29.00
N GLN A 194 -14.57 3.31 -28.50
CA GLN A 194 -13.17 3.75 -28.54
C GLN A 194 -12.33 3.07 -27.46
N LEU A 195 -12.95 2.40 -26.48
CA LEU A 195 -12.26 1.59 -25.48
C LEU A 195 -12.38 0.11 -25.80
N ARG A 196 -11.24 -0.58 -25.92
CA ARG A 196 -11.19 -2.04 -26.01
C ARG A 196 -10.51 -2.60 -24.76
N GLY A 197 -11.31 -3.06 -23.79
CA GLY A 197 -10.84 -3.62 -22.52
C GLY A 197 -10.83 -2.63 -21.35
N PRO A 198 -10.49 -3.09 -20.12
CA PRO A 198 -10.36 -2.23 -18.96
C PRO A 198 -9.14 -1.32 -19.14
N LEU A 199 -9.38 -0.01 -19.24
CA LEU A 199 -8.33 1.00 -19.30
C LEU A 199 -8.45 1.88 -18.06
N ASN A 200 -7.42 1.84 -17.23
CA ASN A 200 -7.37 2.52 -15.95
C ASN A 200 -5.95 3.09 -15.79
N VAL A 201 -5.81 4.37 -16.10
CA VAL A 201 -4.54 5.10 -16.02
C VAL A 201 -4.73 6.38 -15.22
N MET A 202 -3.85 6.60 -14.25
CA MET A 202 -3.81 7.80 -13.44
C MET A 202 -2.44 8.47 -13.57
N ILE A 203 -2.44 9.77 -13.84
CA ILE A 203 -1.22 10.58 -13.97
C ILE A 203 -1.25 11.65 -12.88
N MET A 204 -0.17 11.69 -12.08
CA MET A 204 0.03 12.66 -11.00
C MET A 204 1.42 13.29 -11.17
N GLY A 205 1.47 14.53 -11.68
CA GLY A 205 2.74 15.17 -12.02
C GLY A 205 3.52 14.38 -13.08
N THR A 206 4.69 13.84 -12.71
CA THR A 206 5.57 13.02 -13.57
C THR A 206 5.41 11.51 -13.38
N VAL A 207 4.44 11.09 -12.56
CA VAL A 207 4.19 9.68 -12.25
C VAL A 207 2.96 9.19 -12.99
N VAL A 208 3.08 8.05 -13.65
CA VAL A 208 2.01 7.36 -14.36
C VAL A 208 1.72 6.05 -13.64
N MET A 209 0.45 5.77 -13.39
CA MET A 209 -0.02 4.55 -12.73
C MET A 209 -0.96 3.83 -13.67
N PHE A 210 -0.59 2.63 -14.11
CA PHE A 210 -1.50 1.70 -14.79
C PHE A 210 -2.12 0.78 -13.75
N ILE A 211 -3.44 0.77 -13.63
CA ILE A 211 -4.13 0.06 -12.56
C ILE A 211 -4.96 -1.06 -13.16
N VAL A 212 -4.62 -2.29 -12.81
CA VAL A 212 -5.42 -3.46 -13.13
C VAL A 212 -6.13 -3.87 -11.86
N GLN A 213 -7.46 -3.82 -11.89
CA GLN A 213 -8.30 -4.21 -10.77
C GLN A 213 -9.42 -5.12 -11.27
N ASN A 214 -9.54 -6.29 -10.67
CA ASN A 214 -10.67 -7.19 -10.82
C ASN A 214 -11.21 -7.56 -9.42
N ASN A 215 -12.20 -8.47 -9.34
CA ASN A 215 -12.82 -8.82 -8.05
C ASN A 215 -11.89 -9.57 -7.07
N GLN A 216 -10.73 -10.05 -7.51
CA GLN A 216 -9.83 -10.90 -6.74
C GLN A 216 -8.42 -10.31 -6.58
N GLU A 217 -8.01 -9.43 -7.48
CA GLU A 217 -6.63 -8.96 -7.59
C GLU A 217 -6.57 -7.46 -7.87
N PHE A 218 -5.59 -6.81 -7.24
CA PHE A 218 -5.21 -5.42 -7.48
C PHE A 218 -3.73 -5.40 -7.86
N LEU A 219 -3.41 -4.70 -8.94
CA LEU A 219 -2.04 -4.41 -9.35
C LEU A 219 -1.97 -2.99 -9.89
N ALA A 220 -1.07 -2.17 -9.35
CA ALA A 220 -0.69 -0.91 -9.96
C ALA A 220 0.77 -0.98 -10.43
N VAL A 221 0.99 -0.65 -11.69
CA VAL A 221 2.32 -0.44 -12.27
C VAL A 221 2.61 1.05 -12.23
N GLU A 222 3.47 1.45 -11.32
CA GLU A 222 3.99 2.82 -11.22
C GLU A 222 5.15 2.99 -12.20
N VAL A 223 5.08 4.02 -13.03
CA VAL A 223 6.17 4.44 -13.92
C VAL A 223 6.53 5.89 -13.58
N ARG A 224 7.75 6.09 -13.07
CA ARG A 224 8.32 7.41 -12.75
C ARG A 224 9.25 7.83 -13.87
N ASN A 225 8.71 8.52 -14.87
CA ASN A 225 9.47 9.03 -15.99
C ASN A 225 8.78 10.25 -16.60
N SER A 226 9.50 11.36 -16.75
CA SER A 226 8.93 12.63 -17.19
C SER A 226 8.44 12.58 -18.64
N TYR A 227 9.18 11.89 -19.53
CA TYR A 227 8.82 11.72 -20.94
C TYR A 227 7.57 10.85 -21.11
N VAL A 228 7.46 9.74 -20.37
CA VAL A 228 6.28 8.88 -20.39
C VAL A 228 5.04 9.65 -19.90
N ALA A 229 5.17 10.37 -18.79
CA ALA A 229 4.09 11.21 -18.25
C ALA A 229 3.68 12.30 -19.25
N HIS A 230 4.64 13.01 -19.85
CA HIS A 230 4.35 14.05 -20.84
C HIS A 230 3.63 13.48 -22.08
N THR A 231 4.09 12.33 -22.57
CA THR A 231 3.50 11.65 -23.75
C THR A 231 2.04 11.27 -23.47
N LEU A 232 1.78 10.62 -22.34
CA LEU A 232 0.42 10.21 -21.98
C LEU A 232 -0.50 11.40 -21.66
N LYS A 233 0.02 12.46 -21.02
CA LYS A 233 -0.73 13.71 -20.85
C LYS A 233 -1.12 14.31 -22.19
N SER A 234 -0.23 14.34 -23.17
CA SER A 234 -0.52 14.86 -24.51
C SER A 234 -1.64 14.06 -25.20
N ILE A 235 -1.60 12.73 -25.09
CA ILE A 235 -2.67 11.86 -25.61
C ILE A 235 -4.00 12.11 -24.89
N LEU A 236 -4.00 12.19 -23.56
CA LEU A 236 -5.21 12.46 -22.78
C LEU A 236 -5.77 13.86 -23.05
N ASN A 237 -4.92 14.87 -23.21
CA ASN A 237 -5.34 16.23 -23.56
C ASN A 237 -5.95 16.29 -24.97
N LEU A 238 -5.42 15.52 -25.93
CA LEU A 238 -6.03 15.37 -27.25
C LEU A 238 -7.44 14.77 -27.12
N LEU A 239 -7.58 13.65 -26.41
CA LEU A 239 -8.88 13.00 -26.16
C LEU A 239 -9.86 13.92 -25.46
N TRP A 240 -9.37 14.68 -24.48
CA TRP A 240 -10.13 15.68 -23.72
C TRP A 240 -10.67 16.79 -24.63
N ASN A 241 -9.83 17.32 -25.51
CA ASN A 241 -10.23 18.40 -26.42
C ASN A 241 -11.20 17.93 -27.51
N MET A 242 -11.06 16.69 -28.01
CA MET A 242 -11.98 16.12 -28.99
C MET A 242 -13.41 15.92 -28.47
N HIS A 243 -13.55 15.65 -27.17
CA HIS A 243 -14.83 15.28 -26.56
C HIS A 243 -15.38 16.35 -25.62
N ARG A 244 -14.69 17.49 -25.49
CA ARG A 244 -15.24 18.65 -24.79
C ARG A 244 -16.46 19.13 -25.58
N PRO A 245 -17.61 19.37 -24.92
CA PRO A 245 -18.71 20.03 -25.60
C PRO A 245 -18.23 21.41 -26.07
N ASN A 246 -18.36 21.69 -27.37
CA ASN A 246 -18.16 23.03 -27.89
C ASN A 246 -19.14 23.96 -27.15
N HIS A 247 -18.60 24.97 -26.46
CA HIS A 247 -19.39 26.07 -25.93
C HIS A 247 -19.84 26.98 -27.07
#